data_AF-A0A5C4XS27-F1
#
_entry.id   AF-A0A5C4XS27-F1
#
_cell.length_a   1.000
_cell.length_b   1.000
_cell.length_c   1.000
_cell.angle_alpha   90.00
_cell.angle_beta   90.00
_cell.angle_gamma   90.00
#
_symmetry.space_group_name_H-M   'P 1'
#
loop_
_entity.id
_entity.type
_entity.pdbx_description
1 polymer ?
#
loop_
_entity_poly.entity_id
_entity_poly.type
_entity_poly.pdbx_seq_one_letter_code
_entity_poly.pdbx_strand_id
1 'polypeptide(L)'
;MVRKPITQRIAELDERRRVLLTRLGKQARARDTRRKILIGALVLYRLENARDPAFTSRLREWLRAELPGFLTREGDRRLFDDVLISAPAQPNSDREEER
;
A
#
# COMPACT_ATOMS: atom_id res chain seq x y z
N MET A 1 40.93 -34.46 -15.17
CA MET A 1 39.88 -33.43 -15.18
C MET A 1 40.55 -32.06 -15.37
N VAL A 2 40.38 -31.44 -16.53
CA VAL A 2 40.99 -30.13 -16.83
C VAL A 2 40.28 -29.08 -15.97
N ARG A 3 41.00 -28.48 -15.02
CA ARG A 3 40.47 -27.39 -14.19
C ARG A 3 40.23 -26.19 -15.12
N LYS A 4 39.00 -25.69 -15.17
CA LYS A 4 38.67 -24.46 -15.92
C LYS A 4 39.62 -23.33 -15.49
N PRO A 5 40.11 -22.48 -16.42
CA PRO A 5 40.95 -21.35 -16.10
C PRO A 5 40.24 -20.43 -15.10
N ILE A 6 41.02 -19.83 -14.19
CA ILE A 6 40.51 -19.02 -13.08
C ILE A 6 39.57 -17.89 -13.58
N THR A 7 39.88 -17.32 -14.75
CA THR A 7 39.04 -16.31 -15.42
C THR A 7 37.64 -16.81 -15.77
N GLN A 8 37.51 -18.05 -16.27
CA GLN A 8 36.19 -18.64 -16.54
C GLN A 8 35.41 -18.90 -15.25
N ARG A 9 36.08 -19.28 -14.16
CA ARG A 9 35.43 -19.48 -12.85
C ARG A 9 34.95 -18.16 -12.25
N ILE A 10 35.72 -17.08 -12.40
CA ILE A 10 35.31 -15.73 -11.98
C ILE A 10 34.08 -15.29 -12.77
N ALA A 11 34.09 -15.44 -14.10
CA ALA A 11 32.93 -15.10 -14.93
C ALA A 11 31.67 -15.90 -14.57
N GLU A 12 31.80 -17.20 -14.28
CA GLU A 12 30.68 -18.03 -13.83
C GLU A 12 30.13 -17.59 -12.47
N LEU A 13 30.98 -17.17 -11.54
CA LEU A 13 30.56 -16.67 -10.23
C LEU A 13 29.87 -15.31 -10.33
N ASP A 14 30.37 -14.42 -11.17
CA ASP A 14 29.75 -13.11 -11.42
C ASP A 14 28.37 -13.24 -12.06
N GLU A 15 28.20 -14.18 -12.99
CA GLU A 15 26.90 -14.43 -13.61
C GLU A 15 25.90 -15.00 -12.60
N ARG A 16 26.33 -15.97 -11.78
CA ARG A 16 25.50 -16.49 -10.67
C ARG A 16 25.11 -15.38 -9.70
N ARG A 17 26.04 -14.48 -9.37
CA ARG A 17 25.76 -13.32 -8.51
C ARG A 17 24.71 -12.41 -9.12
N ARG A 18 24.81 -12.08 -10.42
CA ARG A 18 23.82 -11.24 -11.12
C ARG A 18 22.42 -11.85 -11.12
N VAL A 19 22.31 -13.15 -11.34
CA VAL A 19 21.03 -13.87 -11.28
C VAL A 19 20.42 -13.80 -9.89
N LEU A 20 21.22 -14.04 -8.85
CA LEU A 20 20.76 -13.97 -7.46
C LEU A 20 20.30 -12.56 -7.07
N LEU A 21 21.06 -11.52 -7.45
CA LEU A 21 20.68 -10.13 -7.20
C LEU A 21 19.38 -9.75 -7.92
N THR A 22 19.22 -10.20 -9.16
CA THR A 22 17.98 -9.99 -9.92
C THR A 22 16.78 -10.65 -9.24
N ARG A 23 16.95 -11.88 -8.75
CA ARG A 23 15.89 -12.61 -8.02
C ARG A 23 15.55 -11.91 -6.70
N LEU A 24 16.56 -11.47 -5.96
CA LEU A 24 16.38 -10.73 -4.71
C LEU A 24 15.63 -9.42 -4.96
N GLY A 25 15.98 -8.67 -6.01
CA GLY A 25 15.30 -7.45 -6.41
C GLY A 25 13.82 -7.69 -6.75
N LYS A 26 13.51 -8.79 -7.46
CA LYS A 26 12.11 -9.18 -7.75
C LYS A 26 11.34 -9.49 -6.46
N GLN A 27 11.92 -10.24 -5.53
CA GLN A 27 11.28 -10.56 -4.25
C GLN A 27 11.06 -9.32 -3.38
N ALA A 28 12.02 -8.40 -3.35
CA ALA A 28 11.91 -7.14 -2.61
C ALA A 28 10.73 -6.29 -3.13
N ARG A 29 10.61 -6.15 -4.46
CA ARG A 29 9.47 -5.45 -5.08
C ARG A 29 8.15 -6.15 -4.80
N ALA A 30 8.08 -7.47 -4.94
CA ALA A 30 6.87 -8.23 -4.64
C ALA A 30 6.42 -8.05 -3.17
N ARG A 31 7.37 -8.07 -2.23
CA ARG A 31 7.09 -7.82 -0.80
C ARG A 31 6.62 -6.40 -0.56
N ASP A 32 7.27 -5.41 -1.19
CA ASP A 32 6.90 -4.00 -1.04
C ASP A 32 5.51 -3.71 -1.61
N THR A 33 5.20 -4.22 -2.82
CA THR A 33 3.86 -4.13 -3.42
C THR A 33 2.82 -4.79 -2.51
N ARG A 34 3.07 -6.01 -2.02
CA ARG A 34 2.14 -6.69 -1.10
C ARG A 34 1.92 -5.89 0.18
N ARG A 35 2.98 -5.35 0.79
CA ARG A 35 2.87 -4.51 1.99
C ARG A 35 2.02 -3.27 1.75
N LYS A 36 2.27 -2.56 0.65
CA LYS A 36 1.51 -1.35 0.26
C LYS A 36 0.03 -1.66 0.05
N ILE A 37 -0.27 -2.74 -0.66
CA ILE A 37 -1.65 -3.18 -0.92
C ILE A 37 -2.36 -3.54 0.41
N LEU A 38 -1.72 -4.31 1.29
CA LEU A 38 -2.33 -4.72 2.55
C LEU A 38 -2.61 -3.55 3.48
N ILE A 39 -1.69 -2.57 3.55
CA ILE A 39 -1.91 -1.36 4.35
C ILE A 39 -3.07 -0.54 3.76
N GLY A 40 -3.10 -0.35 2.44
CA GLY A 40 -4.20 0.35 1.77
C GLY A 40 -5.55 -0.32 2.02
N ALA A 41 -5.63 -1.64 1.83
CA ALA A 41 -6.84 -2.42 2.07
C ALA A 41 -7.33 -2.31 3.52
N LEU A 42 -6.42 -2.33 4.50
CA LEU A 42 -6.77 -2.14 5.92
C LEU A 42 -7.34 -0.75 6.18
N VAL A 43 -6.75 0.30 5.60
CA VAL A 43 -7.23 1.68 5.77
C VAL A 43 -8.63 1.82 5.18
N LEU A 44 -8.86 1.34 3.95
CA LEU A 44 -10.17 1.35 3.31
C LEU A 44 -11.21 0.58 4.14
N TYR A 45 -10.87 -0.63 4.58
CA TYR A 45 -11.73 -1.43 5.45
C TYR A 45 -12.12 -0.68 6.74
N ARG A 46 -11.19 0.07 7.34
CA ARG A 46 -11.45 0.88 8.54
C ARG A 46 -12.36 2.06 8.28
N LEU A 47 -12.29 2.66 7.09
CA LEU A 47 -13.17 3.75 6.69
C LEU A 47 -14.62 3.27 6.48
N GLU A 48 -14.80 2.06 5.97
CA GLU A 48 -16.11 1.44 5.73
C GLU A 48 -16.71 0.85 7.01
N ASN A 49 -15.93 0.10 7.78
CA ASN A 49 -16.40 -0.67 8.94
C ASN A 49 -16.11 0.10 10.23
N ALA A 50 -16.76 1.26 10.39
CA ALA A 50 -16.56 2.21 11.47
C ALA A 50 -16.78 1.59 12.86
N ARG A 51 -15.73 0.96 13.41
CA ARG A 51 -15.72 0.40 14.77
C ARG A 51 -15.51 1.48 15.83
N ASP A 52 -14.88 2.59 15.44
CA ASP A 52 -14.65 3.79 16.24
C ASP A 52 -14.88 5.03 15.34
N PRO A 53 -16.03 5.70 15.48
CA PRO A 53 -16.36 6.87 14.68
C PRO A 53 -15.35 8.03 14.83
N ALA A 54 -14.82 8.26 16.03
CA ALA A 54 -13.88 9.35 16.29
C ALA A 54 -12.50 9.10 15.67
N PHE A 55 -12.05 7.84 15.67
CA PHE A 55 -10.85 7.46 14.92
C PHE A 55 -11.06 7.57 13.41
N THR A 56 -12.22 7.13 12.92
CA THR A 56 -12.54 7.12 11.48
C THR A 56 -12.61 8.55 10.92
N SER A 57 -13.23 9.49 11.65
CA SER A 57 -13.27 10.90 11.25
C SER A 57 -11.88 11.53 11.19
N ARG A 58 -11.05 11.35 12.22
CA ARG A 58 -9.65 11.82 12.23
C ARG A 58 -8.83 11.23 11.08
N LEU A 59 -9.03 9.96 10.77
CA LEU A 59 -8.36 9.29 9.66
C LEU A 59 -8.80 9.88 8.30
N ARG A 60 -10.09 10.18 8.11
CA ARG A 60 -10.60 10.84 6.90
C ARG A 60 -10.03 12.24 6.75
N GLU A 61 -9.98 13.02 7.83
CA GLU A 61 -9.38 14.36 7.82
C GLU A 61 -7.90 14.32 7.45
N TRP A 62 -7.13 13.40 8.05
CA TRP A 62 -5.73 13.20 7.73
C TRP A 62 -5.54 12.78 6.25
N LEU A 63 -6.36 11.86 5.75
CA LEU A 63 -6.31 11.43 4.35
C LEU A 63 -6.63 12.58 3.38
N ARG A 64 -7.59 13.47 3.71
CA ARG A 64 -7.88 14.66 2.90
C ARG A 64 -6.72 15.65 2.82
N ALA A 65 -5.94 15.78 3.89
CA ALA A 65 -4.79 16.67 3.91
C ALA A 65 -3.61 16.08 3.10
N GLU A 66 -3.34 14.78 3.25
CA GLU A 66 -2.13 14.15 2.71
C GLU A 66 -2.29 13.52 1.31
N LEU A 67 -3.43 12.88 1.01
CA LEU A 67 -3.64 12.19 -0.28
C LEU A 67 -3.48 13.13 -1.49
N PRO A 68 -4.01 14.37 -1.51
CA PRO A 68 -3.84 15.26 -2.65
C PRO A 68 -2.36 15.60 -2.94
N GLY A 69 -1.53 15.67 -1.91
CA GLY A 69 -0.07 15.86 -2.04
C GLY A 69 0.67 14.59 -2.48
N PHE A 70 0.15 13.42 -2.09
CA PHE A 70 0.71 12.13 -2.48
C PHE A 70 0.32 11.70 -3.91
N LEU A 71 -0.90 12.02 -4.35
CA LEU A 71 -1.45 11.62 -5.64
C LEU A 71 -1.06 12.61 -6.75
N THR A 72 0.01 12.26 -7.46
CA THR A 72 0.55 13.10 -8.54
C THR A 72 -0.26 13.02 -9.84
N ARG A 73 -1.02 11.93 -10.06
CA ARG A 73 -1.79 11.70 -11.29
C ARG A 73 -3.27 11.96 -11.07
N GLU A 74 -3.91 12.65 -12.02
CA GLU A 74 -5.35 12.97 -11.94
C GLU A 74 -6.22 11.72 -11.95
N GLY A 75 -5.86 10.70 -12.75
CA GLY A 75 -6.56 9.42 -12.77
C GLY A 75 -6.56 8.70 -11.43
N ASP A 76 -5.46 8.81 -10.67
CA ASP A 76 -5.36 8.21 -9.34
C ASP A 76 -6.18 9.00 -8.32
N ARG A 77 -6.29 10.34 -8.45
CA ARG A 77 -7.13 11.18 -7.56
C ARG A 77 -8.60 10.78 -7.63
N ARG A 78 -9.11 10.56 -8.84
CA ARG A 78 -10.52 10.17 -9.07
C ARG A 78 -10.89 8.85 -8.39
N LEU A 79 -9.93 7.97 -8.14
CA LEU A 79 -10.17 6.70 -7.43
C LEU A 79 -10.48 6.90 -5.93
N PHE A 80 -10.20 8.08 -5.37
CA PHE A 80 -10.39 8.39 -3.95
C PHE A 80 -11.41 9.51 -3.72
N ASP A 81 -12.19 9.90 -4.74
CA ASP A 81 -13.18 10.97 -4.62
C ASP A 81 -14.23 10.68 -3.53
N ASP A 82 -14.57 9.41 -3.31
CA ASP A 82 -15.45 8.97 -2.22
C ASP A 82 -14.86 9.27 -0.82
N VAL A 83 -13.54 9.13 -0.65
CA VAL A 83 -12.84 9.44 0.60
C VAL A 83 -12.61 10.96 0.73
N LEU A 84 -12.25 11.61 -0.36
CA LEU A 84 -11.88 13.02 -0.41
C LEU A 84 -13.11 13.96 -0.32
N ILE A 85 -14.23 13.60 -0.95
CA ILE A 85 -15.41 14.47 -1.10
C ILE A 85 -16.50 14.16 -0.06
N SER A 86 -16.62 12.92 0.46
CA SER A 86 -17.74 12.58 1.35
C SER A 86 -17.81 13.43 2.63
N ALA A 87 -18.85 14.26 2.74
CA ALA A 87 -19.23 15.04 3.91
C ALA A 87 -19.27 14.19 5.20
N PRO A 88 -19.16 14.80 6.41
CA PRO A 88 -18.99 14.05 7.66
C PRO A 88 -20.08 13.01 7.83
N ALA A 89 -19.70 11.86 8.42
CA ALA A 89 -20.60 10.77 8.76
C ALA A 89 -21.87 11.37 9.38
N GLN A 90 -23.01 11.15 8.71
CA GLN A 90 -24.31 11.45 9.29
C GLN A 90 -24.33 10.78 10.67
N PRO A 91 -24.64 11.51 11.75
CA PRO A 91 -24.85 10.89 13.04
C PRO A 91 -25.99 9.89 12.86
N ASN A 92 -25.74 8.61 13.13
CA ASN A 92 -26.79 7.61 13.25
C ASN A 92 -27.79 8.14 14.29
N SER A 93 -28.89 8.70 13.80
CA SER A 93 -30.08 9.03 14.57
C SER A 93 -30.98 7.82 14.55
N ASP A 94 -30.46 6.69 15.04
CA ASP A 94 -31.24 5.47 15.27
C ASP A 94 -30.80 4.86 16.60
N ARG A 95 -31.21 5.53 17.67
CA ARG A 95 -31.66 4.85 18.89
C ARG A 95 -32.96 5.53 19.30
N GLU A 96 -34.01 5.07 18.66
CA GLU A 96 -35.39 5.28 19.05
C GLU A 96 -35.53 5.09 20.56
N GLU A 97 -36.18 6.08 21.16
CA GLU A 97 -36.87 5.98 22.43
C GLU A 97 -37.75 4.73 22.44
N GLU A 98 -37.48 3.81 23.34
CA GLU A 98 -38.52 3.01 23.99
C GLU A 98 -37.95 2.29 25.22
N ARG A 99 -38.17 2.90 26.40
CA ARG A 99 -38.73 2.29 27.62
C ARG A 99 -38.52 3.16 28.86
#